data_AF-A0A511Y9F6-F1
#
_entry.id   AF-A0A511Y9F6-F1
#
_cell.length_a   1.000
_cell.length_b   1.000
_cell.length_c   1.000
_cell.angle_alpha   90.00
_cell.angle_beta   90.00
_cell.angle_gamma   90.00
#
_symmetry.space_group_name_H-M   'P 1'
#
loop_
_entity.id
_entity.type
_entity.pdbx_description
1 polymer ?
#
loop_
_entity_poly.entity_id
_entity_poly.type
_entity_poly.pdbx_seq_one_letter_code
_entity_poly.pdbx_strand_id
1 'polypeptide(L)' 'MKSKFTAAMLAFFLGGLGIHRFYLAQNKLGLLYLLFFWTFIPAFIALIDFFIFIFMSEDNFNYKYNLKTGF' A
#
# COMPACT_ATOMS: atom_id res chain seq x y z
N MET A 1 -2.52 3.39 -14.57
CA MET A 1 -2.43 4.29 -13.40
C MET A 1 -3.09 3.60 -12.22
N LYS A 2 -2.40 3.53 -11.08
CA LYS A 2 -2.93 3.02 -9.81
C LYS A 2 -3.86 4.08 -9.20
N SER A 3 -4.93 3.64 -8.55
CA SER A 3 -5.87 4.54 -7.88
C SER A 3 -5.61 4.58 -6.37
N LYS A 4 -5.57 5.79 -5.80
CA LYS A 4 -5.37 6.02 -4.37
C LYS A 4 -6.45 5.35 -3.51
N PHE A 5 -7.71 5.53 -3.91
CA PHE A 5 -8.85 4.96 -3.19
C PHE A 5 -8.80 3.44 -3.14
N THR A 6 -8.44 2.80 -4.26
CA THR A 6 -8.22 1.36 -4.33
C THR A 6 -7.08 0.93 -3.40
N ALA A 7 -5.93 1.61 -3.44
CA ALA A 7 -4.83 1.31 -2.53
C ALA A 7 -5.21 1.44 -1.04
N ALA A 8 -6.02 2.44 -0.68
CA ALA A 8 -6.57 2.60 0.67
C ALA A 8 -7.51 1.44 1.05
N MET A 9 -8.49 1.10 0.21
CA MET A 9 -9.37 -0.05 0.50
C MET A 9 -8.58 -1.35 0.67
N LEU A 10 -7.60 -1.60 -0.21
CA LEU A 10 -6.74 -2.77 -0.07
C LEU A 10 -5.92 -2.74 1.23
N ALA A 11 -5.43 -1.58 1.66
CA ALA A 11 -4.69 -1.44 2.91
C ALA A 11 -5.59 -1.69 4.13
N PHE A 12 -6.86 -1.30 4.09
CA PHE A 12 -7.80 -1.52 5.18
C PHE A 12 -8.26 -2.99 5.29
N PHE A 13 -8.71 -3.58 4.18
CA PHE A 13 -9.28 -4.94 4.19
C PHE A 13 -8.23 -6.04 4.08
N LEU A 14 -7.16 -5.83 3.31
CA LEU A 14 -6.12 -6.83 3.01
C LEU A 14 -4.72 -6.35 3.44
N GLY A 15 -4.67 -5.38 4.35
CA GLY A 15 -3.44 -4.79 4.86
C GLY A 15 -2.54 -5.74 5.60
N GLY A 16 -3.12 -6.61 6.43
CA GLY A 16 -2.38 -7.64 7.15
C GLY A 16 -1.64 -8.63 6.24
N LEU A 17 -2.12 -8.81 5.01
CA LEU A 17 -1.47 -9.63 3.97
C LEU A 17 -0.50 -8.82 3.09
N GLY A 18 -0.54 -7.48 3.18
CA GLY A 18 0.30 -6.58 2.38
C GLY A 18 -0.10 -6.45 0.91
N ILE A 19 -1.33 -6.79 0.54
CA ILE A 19 -1.78 -6.84 -0.87
C ILE A 19 -1.78 -5.45 -1.50
N HIS A 20 -2.01 -4.39 -0.71
CA HIS A 20 -1.89 -3.00 -1.19
C HIS A 20 -0.47 -2.67 -1.69
N ARG A 21 0.59 -3.24 -1.11
CA ARG A 21 1.97 -3.03 -1.56
C ARG A 21 2.22 -3.68 -2.92
N PHE A 22 1.65 -4.86 -3.18
CA PHE A 22 1.68 -5.49 -4.50
C PHE A 22 0.89 -4.68 -5.54
N TYR A 23 -0.27 -4.12 -5.14
CA TYR A 23 -1.01 -3.22 -6.02
C TYR A 23 -0.15 -2.02 -6.43
N LEU A 24 0.65 -1.45 -5.53
CA LEU A 24 1.56 -0.33 -5.80
C LEU A 24 2.88 -0.73 -6.48
N ALA A 25 3.00 -1.96 -7.01
CA ALA A 25 4.22 -2.52 -7.61
C ALA A 25 5.43 -2.57 -6.65
N GLN A 26 5.19 -2.52 -5.34
CA GLN A 26 6.22 -2.64 -4.30
C GLN A 26 6.37 -4.10 -3.84
N ASN A 27 6.66 -5.02 -4.76
CA ASN A 27 6.64 -6.46 -4.52
C ASN A 27 7.58 -6.90 -3.38
N LYS A 28 8.74 -6.25 -3.22
CA LYS A 28 9.67 -6.54 -2.11
C LYS A 28 9.03 -6.28 -0.74
N LEU A 29 8.30 -5.17 -0.61
CA LEU A 29 7.59 -4.83 0.63
C LEU A 29 6.38 -5.73 0.84
N GLY A 30 5.64 -6.05 -0.22
CA GLY A 30 4.53 -6.99 -0.16
C GLY A 30 4.96 -8.38 0.31
N LEU A 31 6.10 -8.89 -0.18
CA LEU A 31 6.66 -10.17 0.27
C LEU A 31 7.08 -10.13 1.74
N LEU A 32 7.65 -9.01 2.19
CA LEU A 32 7.98 -8.78 3.60
C LEU A 32 6.71 -8.85 4.47
N TYR A 33 5.64 -8.20 4.05
CA TYR A 33 4.35 -8.26 4.75
C TYR A 33 3.80 -9.69 4.79
N LEU A 34 3.89 -10.43 3.68
CA LEU A 34 3.44 -11.81 3.62
C LEU A 34 4.27 -12.76 4.50
N LEU A 35 5.55 -12.46 4.75
CA LEU A 35 6.38 -13.26 5.66
C LEU A 35 6.07 -12.95 7.13
N PHE A 36 5.71 -11.70 7.43
CA PHE A 36 5.40 -11.24 8.78
C PHE A 36 3.89 -11.20 9.09
N PHE A 37 3.00 -11.67 8.21
CA PHE A 37 1.54 -11.55 8.41
C PHE A 37 1.06 -12.16 9.75
N TRP A 38 1.72 -13.24 10.18
CA TRP A 38 1.46 -13.93 11.45
C TRP A 38 1.83 -13.14 12.71
N THR A 39 2.65 -12.09 12.62
CA THR A 39 3.03 -11.27 13.78
C THR A 39 2.03 -10.17 14.09
N PHE A 40 0.98 -10.01 13.27
CA PHE A 40 0.01 -8.89 13.29
C PHE A 40 0.63 -7.49 13.10
N ILE A 41 1.96 -7.35 13.11
CA ILE A 41 2.66 -6.09 12.83
C ILE A 41 2.27 -5.52 11.46
N PRO A 42 2.20 -6.32 10.36
CA PRO A 42 1.82 -5.79 9.05
C PRO A 42 0.40 -5.22 9.03
N ALA A 43 -0.52 -5.76 9.84
CA ALA A 43 -1.88 -5.24 9.94
C ALA A 43 -1.90 -3.84 10.57
N PHE A 44 -1.07 -3.61 11.60
CA PHE A 44 -0.92 -2.28 12.22
C PHE A 44 -0.30 -1.28 11.25
N ILE A 45 0.76 -1.66 10.53
CA ILE A 45 1.39 -0.75 9.57
C ILE A 45 0.43 -0.45 8.41
N ALA A 46 -0.34 -1.43 7.95
CA ALA A 46 -1.31 -1.22 6.89
C ALA A 46 -2.47 -0.29 7.31
N LEU A 47 -2.87 -0.32 8.59
CA LEU A 47 -3.82 0.64 9.14
C LEU A 47 -3.25 2.07 9.09
N ILE A 48 -1.97 2.25 9.40
CA ILE A 48 -1.30 3.56 9.26
C ILE A 48 -1.22 3.96 7.77
N ASP A 49 -0.83 3.04 6.88
CA ASP A 49 -0.80 3.27 5.43
C ASP A 49 -2.18 3.70 4.92
N PHE A 50 -3.27 3.12 5.42
CA PHE A 50 -4.63 3.50 5.08
C PHE A 50 -4.92 4.98 5.38
N PHE A 51 -4.59 5.45 6.59
CA PHE A 51 -4.74 6.87 6.93
C PHE A 51 -3.85 7.75 6.06
N ILE A 52 -2.60 7.33 5.83
CA ILE A 52 -1.68 8.05 4.92
C ILE A 52 -2.32 8.18 3.53
N PHE A 53 -2.90 7.12 2.96
CA PHE A 53 -3.52 7.19 1.64
C PHE A 53 -4.79 8.04 1.61
N ILE A 54 -5.57 8.08 2.69
CA ILE A 54 -6.73 8.98 2.79
C ILE A 54 -6.28 10.44 2.82
N PHE A 55 -5.31 10.78 3.68
CA PHE A 55 -4.84 12.15 3.85
C PHE A 55 -3.85 12.62 2.76
N MET A 56 -3.27 11.70 2.00
CA MET A 56 -2.39 12.02 0.87
C MET A 56 -3.18 12.61 -0.30
N SER A 57 -2.70 13.71 -0.90
CA SER A 57 -3.27 14.25 -2.15
C SER A 57 -3.06 13.29 -3.32
N GLU A 58 -3.96 13.34 -4.31
CA GLU A 58 -3.85 12.55 -5.54
C GLU A 58 -2.56 12.86 -6.31
N ASP A 59 -2.10 14.12 -6.33
CA ASP A 59 -0.86 14.52 -6.99
C ASP A 59 0.36 13.83 -6.38
N ASN A 60 0.43 13.80 -5.05
CA ASN A 60 1.51 13.13 -4.31
C ASN A 60 1.50 11.61 -4.55
N PHE A 61 0.29 11.01 -4.58
CA PHE A 61 0.15 9.60 -4.89
C PHE A 61 0.62 9.29 -6.31
N ASN A 62 0.17 10.07 -7.28
CA ASN A 62 0.55 9.92 -8.68
C ASN A 62 2.05 10.13 -8.88
N TYR A 63 2.64 11.12 -8.23
CA TYR A 63 4.09 11.34 -8.26
C TYR A 63 4.88 10.15 -7.73
N LYS A 64 4.46 9.58 -6.60
CA LYS A 64 5.19 8.50 -5.94
C LYS A 64 5.01 7.13 -6.60
N TYR A 65 3.80 6.83 -7.10
CA TYR A 65 3.41 5.49 -7.53
C TYR A 65 3.12 5.35 -9.03
N ASN A 66 2.81 6.45 -9.73
CA ASN A 66 2.49 6.44 -11.17
C ASN A 66 3.57 7.12 -12.05
N LEU A 67 4.26 8.15 -11.55
CA LEU A 67 5.31 8.86 -12.31
C LEU A 67 6.69 8.19 -12.17
N LYS A 68 6.99 7.57 -11.03
CA LYS A 68 8.28 6.90 -10.80
C LYS A 68 8.43 5.53 -11.49
N THR A 69 7.36 5.00 -12.06
CA THR A 69 7.30 3.71 -12.76
C THR A 69 7.34 3.85 -14.28
N GLY A 70 7.54 5.07 -14.81
CA GLY A 70 7.85 5.32 -16.22
C GLY A 70 9.35 5.23 -16.50
N PHE A 71 9.81 4.02 -16.84
CA PHE A 71 10.94 3.78 -17.73
C PHE A 71 10.50 2.76 -18.77
#